data_AF-A0A1U7HJ22-F1
#
_entry.id   AF-A0A1U7HJ22-F1
#
_cell.length_a   1.000
_cell.length_b   1.000
_cell.length_c   1.000
_cell.angle_alpha   90.00
_cell.angle_beta   90.00
_cell.angle_gamma   90.00
#
_symmetry.space_group_name_H-M   'P 1'
#
loop_
_entity.id
_entity.type
_entity.pdbx_description
1 polymer ?
#
loop_
_entity_poly.entity_id
_entity_poly.type
_entity_poly.pdbx_seq_one_letter_code
_entity_poly.pdbx_strand_id
1 'polypeptide(L)'
;MTAVIEESPYRGRIPNVGWWAGNARFVDLSGKLLGAHVAHAGLIVLWAGAMTLFEISHYNPDLPIYEQGLILLPHLATLGFGVGVGGEIVDTYPYFVIGVLHLISSAVLGAGGIYHALLGPDVLEENRTFAGFFGYDWKNGDKMTTIIGIHLIFLGIGAFLLVFKAMFWGGLFDPWTGAAGEVRMIANPTINPIKIFGYLFGASDAQGMAAVDNLEDVVGGHIWVGLLCMLGGFWHIATKPLAWARRVLIYSGEAYLSYSLGAIAYMGFLAAYFVSVNNTVYPEVFYGPVGIIETSTGNISARGWLATFHFVLAVLFLFGHIWHAIRARGEAAGFDFQRGDTVIKLAGSPYTGNLSTPVNSSDFTLFLLKNLPIYRAGLSPLARGLEIGMAHGYFILGPFIKLGPLRDTEQANLIGLISACTLIVIMTICLSIYGTVSFKKELSKDRLTYSTSVPNVPDSLKTVDGWSQFSGAFLVGGVGGAIFAYLLLDNLGVLQTIATGKI
;
A
#
# COMPACT_ATOMS: atom_id res chain seq x y z
N MET A 1 -12.48 14.15 31.67
CA MET A 1 -13.09 13.61 30.43
C MET A 1 -14.36 12.80 30.71
N THR A 2 -14.46 12.06 31.83
CA THR A 2 -15.69 11.36 32.27
C THR A 2 -16.87 12.30 32.52
N ALA A 3 -16.66 13.45 33.18
CA ALA A 3 -17.74 14.42 33.43
C ALA A 3 -18.37 15.01 32.14
N VAL A 4 -17.54 15.30 31.13
CA VAL A 4 -18.01 15.87 29.83
C VAL A 4 -18.86 14.86 29.03
N ILE A 5 -18.67 13.56 29.28
CA ILE A 5 -19.41 12.48 28.59
C ILE A 5 -20.73 12.17 29.30
N GLU A 6 -20.78 12.30 30.63
CA GLU A 6 -21.98 11.99 31.40
C GLU A 6 -23.12 12.99 31.17
N GLU A 7 -22.77 14.25 30.90
CA GLU A 7 -23.72 15.34 30.63
C GLU A 7 -24.04 15.53 29.14
N SER A 8 -23.36 14.83 28.23
CA SER A 8 -23.59 14.97 26.79
C SER A 8 -24.96 14.38 26.40
N PRO A 9 -25.79 15.11 25.62
CA PRO A 9 -27.06 14.59 25.11
C PRO A 9 -26.86 13.38 24.17
N TYR A 10 -25.63 13.13 23.72
CA TYR A 10 -25.25 12.02 22.85
C TYR A 10 -24.69 10.80 23.59
N ARG A 11 -24.83 10.73 24.93
CA ARG A 11 -24.29 9.62 25.75
C ARG A 11 -24.60 8.22 25.20
N GLY A 12 -25.78 8.01 24.62
CA GLY A 12 -26.18 6.74 24.01
C GLY A 12 -25.42 6.34 22.73
N ARG A 13 -24.68 7.28 22.11
CA ARG A 13 -23.84 7.05 20.92
C ARG A 13 -22.36 6.90 21.26
N ILE A 14 -21.97 7.10 22.52
CA ILE A 14 -20.56 7.09 22.94
C ILE A 14 -20.15 5.66 23.32
N PRO A 15 -19.15 5.06 22.65
CA PRO A 15 -18.66 3.73 22.99
C PRO A 15 -18.18 3.62 24.44
N ASN A 16 -18.58 2.55 25.13
CA ASN A 16 -18.06 2.23 26.45
C ASN A 16 -16.70 1.55 26.34
N VAL A 17 -15.63 2.34 26.40
CA VAL A 17 -14.24 1.88 26.29
C VAL A 17 -13.41 2.32 27.49
N GLY A 18 -12.36 1.55 27.81
CA GLY A 18 -11.37 1.92 28.83
C GLY A 18 -10.64 3.23 28.49
N TRP A 19 -10.02 3.87 29.49
CA TRP A 19 -9.36 5.17 29.32
C TRP A 19 -8.23 5.15 28.27
N TRP A 20 -7.56 4.02 28.10
CA TRP A 20 -6.49 3.79 27.12
C TRP A 20 -6.97 3.85 25.65
N ALA A 21 -8.27 3.69 25.40
CA ALA A 21 -8.91 3.86 24.09
C ALA A 21 -9.82 5.10 24.06
N GLY A 22 -9.55 6.09 24.91
CA GLY A 22 -10.45 7.23 25.16
C GLY A 22 -10.89 7.98 23.90
N ASN A 23 -10.02 8.12 22.88
CA ASN A 23 -10.34 8.82 21.64
C ASN A 23 -11.41 8.13 20.79
N ALA A 24 -11.62 6.81 20.95
CA ALA A 24 -12.69 6.09 20.28
C ALA A 24 -14.08 6.59 20.68
N ARG A 25 -14.19 7.31 21.80
CA ARG A 25 -15.44 7.94 22.26
C ARG A 25 -15.89 9.09 21.36
N PHE A 26 -15.01 9.63 20.52
CA PHE A 26 -15.28 10.77 19.66
C PHE A 26 -15.67 10.39 18.23
N VAL A 27 -15.75 9.10 17.89
CA VAL A 27 -16.02 8.63 16.52
C VAL A 27 -17.27 9.27 15.94
N ASP A 28 -18.35 9.37 16.71
CA ASP A 28 -19.62 9.97 16.27
C ASP A 28 -19.84 11.41 16.79
N LEU A 29 -18.80 12.03 17.37
CA LEU A 29 -18.83 13.40 17.88
C LEU A 29 -18.02 14.31 16.95
N SER A 30 -18.57 14.59 15.77
CA SER A 30 -17.88 15.28 14.67
C SER A 30 -17.29 16.64 15.05
N GLY A 31 -17.90 17.39 15.97
CA GLY A 31 -17.36 18.67 16.45
C GLY A 31 -16.15 18.49 17.36
N LYS A 32 -16.22 17.53 18.32
CA LYS A 32 -15.07 17.20 19.17
C LYS A 32 -13.93 16.58 18.38
N LEU A 33 -14.25 15.72 17.42
CA LEU A 33 -13.27 15.08 16.56
C LEU A 33 -12.59 16.11 15.64
N LEU A 34 -13.33 17.09 15.11
CA LEU A 34 -12.75 18.24 14.41
C LEU A 34 -11.76 18.98 15.31
N GLY A 35 -12.15 19.30 16.55
CA GLY A 35 -11.27 19.95 17.51
C GLY A 35 -9.98 19.18 17.77
N ALA A 36 -10.07 17.85 17.93
CA ALA A 36 -8.90 16.98 18.08
C ALA A 36 -7.95 17.04 16.87
N HIS A 37 -8.49 16.99 15.65
CA HIS A 37 -7.68 17.06 14.42
C HIS A 37 -7.01 18.43 14.24
N VAL A 38 -7.74 19.52 14.49
CA VAL A 38 -7.20 20.89 14.37
C VAL A 38 -6.15 21.17 15.44
N ALA A 39 -6.36 20.70 16.68
CA ALA A 39 -5.36 20.79 17.74
C ALA A 39 -4.10 19.98 17.40
N HIS A 40 -4.26 18.77 16.86
CA HIS A 40 -3.14 17.94 16.41
C HIS A 40 -2.36 18.58 15.26
N ALA A 41 -3.04 19.20 14.29
CA ALA A 41 -2.39 20.00 13.26
C ALA A 41 -1.61 21.18 13.88
N GLY A 42 -2.16 21.82 14.91
CA GLY A 42 -1.46 22.83 15.71
C GLY A 42 -0.16 22.30 16.32
N LEU A 43 -0.13 21.08 16.87
CA LEU A 43 1.09 20.47 17.41
C LEU A 43 2.17 20.23 16.33
N ILE A 44 1.77 19.80 15.13
CA ILE A 44 2.70 19.59 14.01
C ILE A 44 3.34 20.93 13.60
N VAL A 45 2.52 21.97 13.43
CA VAL A 45 3.00 23.30 13.02
C VAL A 45 3.82 23.96 14.14
N LEU A 46 3.46 23.73 15.41
CA LEU A 46 4.22 24.17 16.58
C LEU A 46 5.61 23.54 16.58
N TRP A 47 5.69 22.22 16.37
CA TRP A 47 6.97 21.51 16.31
C TRP A 47 7.83 22.04 15.16
N ALA A 48 7.26 22.22 13.95
CA ALA A 48 8.00 22.76 12.82
C ALA A 48 8.59 24.15 13.12
N GLY A 49 7.81 25.05 13.73
CA GLY A 49 8.30 26.38 14.09
C GLY A 49 9.34 26.36 15.21
N ALA A 50 9.03 25.69 16.32
CA ALA A 50 9.90 25.63 17.50
C ALA A 50 11.23 24.92 17.19
N MET A 51 11.18 23.79 16.48
CA MET A 51 12.36 23.03 16.09
C MET A 51 13.23 23.80 15.09
N THR A 52 12.62 24.52 14.13
CA THR A 52 13.38 25.39 13.21
C THR A 52 14.13 26.48 13.98
N LEU A 53 13.48 27.16 14.92
CA LEU A 53 14.12 28.20 15.74
C LEU A 53 15.19 27.63 16.67
N PHE A 54 14.96 26.42 17.20
CA PHE A 54 15.96 25.69 17.97
C PHE A 54 17.20 25.37 17.13
N GLU A 55 17.02 24.82 15.93
CA GLU A 55 18.12 24.53 15.00
C GLU A 55 18.91 25.79 14.64
N ILE A 56 18.24 26.91 14.34
CA ILE A 56 18.90 28.20 14.09
C ILE A 56 19.75 28.64 15.28
N SER A 57 19.23 28.49 16.51
CA SER A 57 19.95 28.92 17.72
C SER A 57 21.21 28.09 18.02
N HIS A 58 21.33 26.88 17.45
CA HIS A 58 22.49 25.99 17.60
C HIS A 58 23.34 25.89 16.33
N TYR A 59 22.93 26.56 15.24
CA TYR A 59 23.63 26.50 13.97
C TYR A 59 25.00 27.19 14.06
N ASN A 60 26.04 26.45 13.71
CA ASN A 60 27.40 26.95 13.55
C ASN A 60 27.78 26.95 12.06
N PRO A 61 28.06 28.11 11.45
CA PRO A 61 28.45 28.19 10.04
C PRO A 61 29.84 27.59 9.76
N ASP A 62 30.68 27.41 10.79
CA ASP A 62 32.02 26.84 10.61
C ASP A 62 32.01 25.31 10.42
N LEU A 63 30.86 24.66 10.58
CA LEU A 63 30.69 23.20 10.47
C LEU A 63 29.73 22.83 9.33
N PRO A 64 29.92 21.67 8.66
CA PRO A 64 28.93 21.18 7.70
C PRO A 64 27.56 21.01 8.37
N ILE A 65 26.50 21.38 7.67
CA ILE A 65 25.13 21.37 8.23
C ILE A 65 24.67 19.96 8.64
N TYR A 66 25.14 18.92 7.92
CA TYR A 66 24.80 17.52 8.20
C TYR A 66 25.50 16.93 9.44
N GLU A 67 26.53 17.59 9.99
CA GLU A 67 27.28 17.12 11.17
C GLU A 67 26.73 17.67 12.49
N GLN A 68 25.77 18.58 12.43
CA GLN A 68 25.26 19.35 13.57
C GLN A 68 23.94 18.81 14.14
N GLY A 69 23.43 17.68 13.62
CA GLY A 69 22.16 17.11 14.03
C GLY A 69 20.93 17.92 13.58
N LEU A 70 21.05 18.66 12.48
CA LEU A 70 20.00 19.51 11.93
C LEU A 70 19.20 18.72 10.88
N ILE A 71 17.87 18.77 10.94
CA ILE A 71 17.01 18.11 9.97
C ILE A 71 16.07 19.08 9.26
N LEU A 72 15.71 20.23 9.84
CA LEU A 72 14.81 21.19 9.20
C LEU A 72 15.54 22.20 8.34
N LEU A 73 16.68 22.74 8.80
CA LEU A 73 17.48 23.67 8.00
C LEU A 73 17.93 23.07 6.64
N PRO A 74 18.37 21.80 6.56
CA PRO A 74 18.59 21.13 5.27
C PRO A 74 17.41 21.18 4.30
N HIS A 75 16.17 21.05 4.80
CA HIS A 75 14.98 21.12 3.94
C HIS A 75 14.75 22.54 3.41
N LEU A 76 14.96 23.57 4.24
CA LEU A 76 14.86 24.97 3.82
C LEU A 76 15.97 25.34 2.83
N ALA A 77 17.18 24.84 3.07
CA ALA A 77 18.34 25.02 2.19
C ALA A 77 18.11 24.37 0.81
N THR A 78 17.52 23.17 0.77
CA THR A 78 17.14 22.48 -0.49
C THR A 78 16.13 23.28 -1.31
N LEU A 79 15.22 23.99 -0.64
CA LEU A 79 14.29 24.93 -1.30
C LEU A 79 14.97 26.22 -1.79
N GLY A 80 16.29 26.38 -1.60
CA GLY A 80 17.09 27.53 -2.03
C GLY A 80 16.94 28.77 -1.16
N PHE A 81 16.41 28.65 0.06
CA PHE A 81 16.34 29.78 0.99
C PHE A 81 17.70 29.99 1.66
N GLY A 82 18.28 31.18 1.58
CA GLY A 82 19.48 31.52 2.35
C GLY A 82 20.77 30.82 1.92
N VAL A 83 20.77 30.17 0.75
CA VAL A 83 21.89 29.37 0.25
C VAL A 83 22.61 30.07 -0.89
N GLY A 84 23.94 30.09 -0.84
CA GLY A 84 24.85 30.56 -1.88
C GLY A 84 25.43 29.44 -2.75
N VAL A 85 26.54 29.74 -3.41
CA VAL A 85 27.26 28.74 -4.23
C VAL A 85 27.86 27.66 -3.34
N GLY A 86 27.85 26.41 -3.78
CA GLY A 86 28.44 25.29 -3.06
C GLY A 86 27.64 24.82 -1.85
N GLY A 87 26.41 25.33 -1.66
CA GLY A 87 25.58 25.00 -0.50
C GLY A 87 25.94 25.78 0.77
N GLU A 88 26.74 26.84 0.67
CA GLU A 88 27.05 27.71 1.81
C GLU A 88 25.78 28.44 2.29
N ILE A 89 25.53 28.47 3.60
CA ILE A 89 24.42 29.23 4.17
C ILE A 89 24.87 30.68 4.36
N VAL A 90 24.39 31.56 3.49
CA VAL A 90 24.78 32.98 3.44
C VAL A 90 23.80 33.89 4.20
N ASP A 91 22.56 33.45 4.41
CA ASP A 91 21.54 34.22 5.13
C ASP A 91 20.58 33.30 5.89
N THR A 92 20.55 33.40 7.22
CA THR A 92 19.64 32.63 8.09
C THR A 92 18.32 33.33 8.35
N TYR A 93 18.14 34.57 7.91
CA TYR A 93 16.91 35.33 8.13
C TYR A 93 15.65 34.66 7.54
N PRO A 94 15.67 34.08 6.31
CA PRO A 94 14.54 33.33 5.79
C PRO A 94 14.14 32.15 6.68
N TYR A 95 15.10 31.46 7.29
CA TYR A 95 14.82 30.35 8.21
C TYR A 95 14.13 30.85 9.47
N PHE A 96 14.59 31.98 10.02
CA PHE A 96 13.97 32.62 11.18
C PHE A 96 12.53 33.02 10.88
N VAL A 97 12.28 33.68 9.75
CA VAL A 97 10.93 34.08 9.32
C VAL A 97 10.01 32.87 9.19
N ILE A 98 10.47 31.80 8.52
CA ILE A 98 9.70 30.58 8.35
C ILE A 98 9.39 29.93 9.70
N GLY A 99 10.37 29.85 10.60
CA GLY A 99 10.19 29.33 11.96
C GLY A 99 9.15 30.11 12.76
N VAL A 100 9.21 31.45 12.73
CA VAL A 100 8.25 32.33 13.42
C VAL A 100 6.85 32.22 12.83
N LEU A 101 6.72 32.17 11.50
CA LEU A 101 5.41 32.05 10.84
C LEU A 101 4.72 30.73 11.21
N HIS A 102 5.46 29.62 11.24
CA HIS A 102 4.92 28.35 11.73
C HIS A 102 4.53 28.45 13.21
N LEU A 103 5.41 28.99 14.06
CA LEU A 103 5.14 29.13 15.50
C LEU A 103 3.87 29.93 15.78
N ILE A 104 3.68 31.08 15.12
CA ILE A 104 2.48 31.92 15.30
C ILE A 104 1.24 31.23 14.74
N SER A 105 1.34 30.62 13.56
CA SER A 105 0.20 29.90 12.95
C SER A 105 -0.29 28.74 13.81
N SER A 106 0.63 28.08 14.53
CA SER A 106 0.31 27.01 15.46
C SER A 106 -0.61 27.46 16.61
N ALA A 107 -0.48 28.72 17.07
CA ALA A 107 -1.35 29.26 18.10
C ALA A 107 -2.79 29.45 17.60
N VAL A 108 -2.96 29.86 16.34
CA VAL A 108 -4.29 29.98 15.70
C VAL A 108 -4.95 28.61 15.58
N LEU A 109 -4.20 27.60 15.13
CA LEU A 109 -4.69 26.21 15.04
C LEU A 109 -5.00 25.65 16.44
N GLY A 110 -4.13 25.87 17.43
CA GLY A 110 -4.35 25.45 18.81
C GLY A 110 -5.61 26.07 19.41
N ALA A 111 -5.82 27.38 19.21
CA ALA A 111 -7.02 28.08 19.66
C ALA A 111 -8.30 27.50 19.01
N GLY A 112 -8.30 27.27 17.69
CA GLY A 112 -9.41 26.65 16.98
C GLY A 112 -9.68 25.21 17.45
N GLY A 113 -8.62 24.42 17.66
CA GLY A 113 -8.71 23.05 18.16
C GLY A 113 -9.30 22.97 19.57
N ILE A 114 -8.84 23.83 20.49
CA ILE A 114 -9.37 23.94 21.86
C ILE A 114 -10.84 24.36 21.84
N TYR A 115 -11.18 25.38 21.04
CA TYR A 115 -12.56 25.83 20.89
C TYR A 115 -13.47 24.69 20.46
N HIS A 116 -13.15 24.00 19.35
CA HIS A 116 -14.00 22.92 18.84
C HIS A 116 -14.03 21.68 19.74
N ALA A 117 -12.96 21.39 20.49
CA ALA A 117 -12.92 20.25 21.40
C ALA A 117 -13.72 20.47 22.69
N LEU A 118 -13.71 21.69 23.23
CA LEU A 118 -14.20 21.99 24.59
C LEU A 118 -15.42 22.92 24.65
N LEU A 119 -15.53 23.89 23.73
CA LEU A 119 -16.55 24.96 23.80
C LEU A 119 -17.60 24.86 22.68
N GLY A 120 -17.19 24.36 21.52
CA GLY A 120 -18.07 24.17 20.37
C GLY A 120 -19.07 23.03 20.55
N PRO A 121 -20.01 22.87 19.60
CA PRO A 121 -20.99 21.79 19.65
C PRO A 121 -20.31 20.42 19.56
N ASP A 122 -20.83 19.44 20.31
CA ASP A 122 -20.32 18.07 20.31
C ASP A 122 -20.41 17.40 18.93
N VAL A 123 -21.51 17.68 18.21
CA VAL A 123 -21.84 17.14 16.88
C VAL A 123 -22.19 18.31 15.97
N LEU A 124 -21.61 18.30 14.77
CA LEU A 124 -22.01 19.19 13.67
C LEU A 124 -23.16 18.52 12.92
N GLU A 125 -24.36 19.07 13.04
CA GLU A 125 -25.56 18.51 12.39
C GLU A 125 -25.50 18.68 10.87
N GLU A 126 -25.91 17.65 10.12
CA GLU A 126 -26.08 17.74 8.67
C GLU A 126 -27.47 18.35 8.37
N ASN A 127 -27.50 19.58 7.88
CA ASN A 127 -28.74 20.28 7.51
C ASN A 127 -28.51 21.22 6.30
N ARG A 128 -29.58 21.89 5.83
CA ARG A 128 -29.51 22.76 4.64
C ARG A 128 -28.87 24.13 4.89
N THR A 129 -28.39 24.40 6.10
CA THR A 129 -27.71 25.66 6.42
C THR A 129 -26.24 25.58 6.02
N PHE A 130 -25.56 26.73 6.01
CA PHE A 130 -24.11 26.78 5.82
C PHE A 130 -23.35 25.94 6.86
N ALA A 131 -23.73 26.01 8.14
CA ALA A 131 -23.13 25.16 9.18
C ALA A 131 -23.38 23.67 8.92
N GLY A 132 -24.54 23.35 8.34
CA GLY A 132 -24.92 22.00 7.94
C GLY A 132 -24.04 21.37 6.86
N PHE A 133 -23.30 22.19 6.10
CA PHE A 133 -22.28 21.70 5.16
C PHE A 133 -21.12 20.98 5.88
N PHE A 134 -20.84 21.29 7.15
CA PHE A 134 -19.71 20.67 7.87
C PHE A 134 -20.11 19.37 8.59
N GLY A 135 -21.41 19.11 8.76
CA GLY A 135 -21.91 17.85 9.29
C GLY A 135 -21.65 16.68 8.33
N TYR A 136 -21.41 15.50 8.89
CA TYR A 136 -21.21 14.27 8.11
C TYR A 136 -21.57 13.02 8.92
N ASP A 137 -21.91 11.96 8.19
CA ASP A 137 -22.00 10.58 8.67
C ASP A 137 -20.95 9.74 7.92
N TRP A 138 -20.16 8.94 8.65
CA TRP A 138 -19.17 8.02 8.08
C TRP A 138 -19.74 7.07 7.03
N LYS A 139 -21.03 6.73 7.11
CA LYS A 139 -21.71 5.86 6.14
C LYS A 139 -22.20 6.61 4.90
N ASN A 140 -22.26 7.94 4.94
CA ASN A 140 -22.62 8.77 3.79
C ASN A 140 -21.43 8.87 2.83
N GLY A 141 -21.32 7.87 1.94
CA GLY A 141 -20.23 7.77 0.98
C GLY A 141 -20.10 9.00 0.06
N ASP A 142 -21.20 9.68 -0.26
CA ASP A 142 -21.19 10.88 -1.10
C ASP A 142 -20.58 12.08 -0.37
N LYS A 143 -20.88 12.21 0.93
CA LYS A 143 -20.26 13.25 1.77
C LYS A 143 -18.77 12.98 1.96
N MET A 144 -18.39 11.71 2.15
CA MET A 144 -16.99 11.30 2.24
C MET A 144 -16.21 11.60 0.95
N THR A 145 -16.78 11.35 -0.24
CA THR A 145 -16.13 11.71 -1.52
C THR A 145 -16.02 13.22 -1.71
N THR A 146 -17.01 13.99 -1.24
CA THR A 146 -16.94 15.46 -1.28
C THR A 146 -15.76 15.97 -0.43
N ILE A 147 -15.62 15.46 0.80
CA ILE A 147 -14.56 15.89 1.73
C ILE A 147 -13.18 15.52 1.18
N ILE A 148 -12.96 14.28 0.73
CA ILE A 148 -11.66 13.90 0.13
C ILE A 148 -11.38 14.69 -1.14
N GLY A 149 -12.40 14.99 -1.95
CA GLY A 149 -12.24 15.77 -3.17
C GLY A 149 -11.74 17.20 -2.90
N ILE A 150 -12.26 17.86 -1.86
CA ILE A 150 -11.78 19.18 -1.41
C ILE A 150 -10.32 19.08 -0.93
N HIS A 151 -9.98 18.08 -0.13
CA HIS A 151 -8.60 17.90 0.36
C HIS A 151 -7.62 17.61 -0.78
N LEU A 152 -8.01 16.83 -1.79
CA LEU A 152 -7.20 16.58 -2.98
C LEU A 152 -6.91 17.88 -3.75
N ILE A 153 -7.87 18.80 -3.85
CA ILE A 153 -7.61 20.12 -4.46
C ILE A 153 -6.55 20.89 -3.65
N PHE A 154 -6.66 20.92 -2.32
CA PHE A 154 -5.65 21.58 -1.48
C PHE A 154 -4.27 20.93 -1.58
N LEU A 155 -4.18 19.60 -1.67
CA LEU A 155 -2.92 18.90 -1.94
C LEU A 155 -2.35 19.26 -3.32
N GLY A 156 -3.21 19.37 -4.34
CA GLY A 156 -2.83 19.83 -5.67
C GLY A 156 -2.26 21.25 -5.68
N ILE A 157 -2.91 22.17 -4.94
CA ILE A 157 -2.39 23.53 -4.72
C ILE A 157 -1.02 23.47 -4.04
N GLY A 158 -0.84 22.63 -3.03
CA GLY A 158 0.44 22.41 -2.36
C GLY A 158 1.56 21.96 -3.31
N ALA A 159 1.28 21.01 -4.21
CA ALA A 159 2.24 20.58 -5.22
C ALA A 159 2.61 21.72 -6.17
N PHE A 160 1.64 22.54 -6.59
CA PHE A 160 1.90 23.72 -7.40
C PHE A 160 2.72 24.78 -6.68
N LEU A 161 2.60 24.96 -5.36
CA LEU A 161 3.44 25.92 -4.63
C LEU A 161 4.93 25.58 -4.78
N LEU A 162 5.31 24.29 -4.81
CA LEU A 162 6.69 23.89 -5.12
C LEU A 162 7.07 24.25 -6.56
N VAL A 163 6.19 23.99 -7.52
CA VAL A 163 6.40 24.38 -8.93
C VAL A 163 6.61 25.89 -9.05
N PHE A 164 5.77 26.69 -8.37
CA PHE A 164 5.90 28.14 -8.37
C PHE A 164 7.22 28.60 -7.72
N LYS A 165 7.62 27.97 -6.61
CA LYS A 165 8.92 28.21 -5.99
C LYS A 165 10.08 27.97 -6.95
N ALA A 166 10.07 26.81 -7.63
CA ALA A 166 11.14 26.40 -8.52
C ALA A 166 11.22 27.21 -9.82
N MET A 167 10.07 27.64 -10.36
CA MET A 167 10.00 28.29 -11.67
C MET A 167 9.93 29.82 -11.61
N PHE A 168 9.45 30.40 -10.52
CA PHE A 168 9.17 31.84 -10.45
C PHE A 168 9.70 32.54 -9.18
N TRP A 169 9.92 31.84 -8.08
CA TRP A 169 10.36 32.45 -6.81
C TRP A 169 11.75 31.99 -6.37
N GLY A 170 12.76 32.33 -7.17
CA GLY A 170 14.18 32.17 -6.81
C GLY A 170 14.75 30.76 -7.01
N GLY A 171 13.95 29.77 -7.41
CA GLY A 171 14.47 28.48 -7.83
C GLY A 171 14.60 27.45 -6.71
N LEU A 172 15.37 26.40 -6.95
CA LEU A 172 15.72 25.36 -5.97
C LEU A 172 17.24 25.17 -5.96
N PHE A 173 17.79 24.61 -4.89
CA PHE A 173 19.19 24.22 -4.88
C PHE A 173 19.40 23.00 -5.78
N ASP A 174 20.28 23.12 -6.77
CA ASP A 174 20.68 22.03 -7.66
C ASP A 174 22.11 21.58 -7.36
N PRO A 175 22.32 20.35 -6.83
CA PRO A 175 23.66 19.83 -6.60
C PRO A 175 24.44 19.53 -7.89
N TRP A 176 23.77 19.46 -9.04
CA TRP A 176 24.37 19.09 -10.33
C TRP A 176 24.83 20.29 -11.16
N THR A 177 24.62 21.51 -10.67
CA THR A 177 25.01 22.74 -11.36
C THR A 177 26.23 23.38 -10.69
N GLY A 178 27.12 23.98 -11.50
CA GLY A 178 28.35 24.60 -11.01
C GLY A 178 29.38 23.57 -10.52
N ALA A 179 30.39 24.05 -9.77
CA ALA A 179 31.46 23.18 -9.26
C ALA A 179 31.06 22.40 -7.99
N ALA A 180 30.04 22.86 -7.26
CA ALA A 180 29.63 22.30 -5.96
C ALA A 180 28.12 22.46 -5.65
N GLY A 181 27.30 22.75 -6.66
CA GLY A 181 25.87 23.05 -6.50
C GLY A 181 25.56 24.54 -6.38
N GLU A 182 24.40 24.97 -6.88
CA GLU A 182 23.93 26.35 -6.75
C GLU A 182 22.39 26.42 -6.80
N VAL A 183 21.82 27.52 -6.32
CA VAL A 183 20.39 27.78 -6.48
C VAL A 183 20.11 28.25 -7.90
N ARG A 184 19.21 27.56 -8.60
CA ARG A 184 18.81 27.93 -9.97
C ARG A 184 17.32 27.86 -10.22
N MET A 185 16.88 28.69 -11.16
CA MET A 185 15.52 28.67 -11.69
C MET A 185 15.32 27.47 -12.64
N ILE A 186 14.20 26.76 -12.51
CA ILE A 186 13.87 25.64 -13.38
C ILE A 186 12.98 26.13 -14.53
N ALA A 187 13.58 26.53 -15.64
CA ALA A 187 12.85 27.14 -16.76
C ALA A 187 12.08 26.12 -17.62
N ASN A 188 12.59 24.88 -17.74
CA ASN A 188 12.08 23.87 -18.66
C ASN A 188 11.76 22.55 -17.95
N PRO A 189 10.70 22.50 -17.12
CA PRO A 189 10.32 21.27 -16.43
C PRO A 189 9.91 20.16 -17.42
N THR A 190 10.21 18.91 -17.10
CA THR A 190 9.88 17.77 -17.96
C THR A 190 8.39 17.46 -17.89
N ILE A 191 7.66 17.76 -18.96
CA ILE A 191 6.23 17.44 -19.06
C ILE A 191 5.93 16.11 -19.77
N ASN A 192 6.95 15.46 -20.35
CA ASN A 192 6.78 14.22 -21.09
C ASN A 192 6.25 13.09 -20.16
N PRO A 193 5.01 12.59 -20.36
CA PRO A 193 4.42 11.59 -19.47
C PRO A 193 5.18 10.27 -19.50
N ILE A 194 5.81 9.89 -20.61
CA ILE A 194 6.56 8.64 -20.72
C ILE A 194 7.75 8.66 -19.75
N LYS A 195 8.46 9.79 -19.68
CA LYS A 195 9.58 9.97 -18.75
C LYS A 195 9.10 10.02 -17.30
N ILE A 196 8.10 10.87 -17.00
CA ILE A 196 7.59 11.07 -15.64
C ILE A 196 6.98 9.79 -15.07
N PHE A 197 6.06 9.13 -15.79
CA PHE A 197 5.44 7.90 -15.31
C PHE A 197 6.38 6.69 -15.41
N GLY A 198 7.44 6.75 -16.23
CA GLY A 198 8.49 5.73 -16.28
C GLY A 198 9.19 5.52 -14.94
N TYR A 199 9.32 6.57 -14.11
CA TYR A 199 9.88 6.46 -12.75
C TYR A 199 9.03 5.56 -11.83
N LEU A 200 7.71 5.49 -12.02
CA LEU A 200 6.83 4.63 -11.21
C LEU A 200 7.10 3.13 -11.41
N PHE A 201 7.63 2.76 -12.58
CA PHE A 201 7.84 1.37 -12.99
C PHE A 201 9.33 1.00 -13.10
N GLY A 202 10.23 1.87 -12.63
CA GLY A 202 11.68 1.62 -12.70
C GLY A 202 12.23 1.60 -14.12
N ALA A 203 11.59 2.31 -15.06
CA ALA A 203 12.04 2.36 -16.46
C ALA A 203 13.34 3.18 -16.63
N SER A 204 13.60 4.12 -15.71
CA SER A 204 14.85 4.90 -15.70
C SER A 204 15.97 4.16 -14.97
N ASP A 205 15.67 3.52 -13.83
CA ASP A 205 16.62 2.76 -13.01
C ASP A 205 15.86 1.86 -12.01
N ALA A 206 16.54 0.84 -11.48
CA ALA A 206 16.01 -0.10 -10.48
C ALA A 206 15.58 0.57 -9.16
N GLN A 207 16.08 1.76 -8.84
CA GLN A 207 15.68 2.56 -7.68
C GLN A 207 14.29 3.23 -7.85
N GLY A 208 13.64 3.07 -9.00
CA GLY A 208 12.28 3.57 -9.24
C GLY A 208 12.21 5.10 -9.15
N MET A 209 11.26 5.64 -8.39
CA MET A 209 11.12 7.09 -8.20
C MET A 209 12.33 7.74 -7.52
N ALA A 210 13.07 7.00 -6.69
CA ALA A 210 14.24 7.52 -6.01
C ALA A 210 15.44 7.72 -6.95
N ALA A 211 15.36 7.24 -8.18
CA ALA A 211 16.38 7.42 -9.22
C ALA A 211 16.35 8.81 -9.89
N VAL A 212 15.46 9.71 -9.49
CA VAL A 212 15.38 11.04 -10.08
C VAL A 212 16.70 11.80 -9.87
N ASP A 213 17.32 12.24 -10.96
CA ASP A 213 18.70 12.73 -11.01
C ASP A 213 18.80 14.18 -11.52
N ASN A 214 17.67 14.84 -11.76
CA ASN A 214 17.61 16.22 -12.21
C ASN A 214 16.33 16.92 -11.70
N LEU A 215 16.37 18.25 -11.57
CA LEU A 215 15.27 19.03 -11.02
C LEU A 215 14.13 19.27 -12.02
N GLU A 216 14.40 19.21 -13.32
CA GLU A 216 13.38 19.31 -14.38
C GLU A 216 12.34 18.20 -14.23
N ASP A 217 12.77 16.97 -13.95
CA ASP A 217 11.91 15.82 -13.70
C ASP A 217 11.18 15.93 -12.35
N VAL A 218 11.83 16.48 -11.32
CA VAL A 218 11.19 16.73 -10.01
C VAL A 218 10.04 17.74 -10.17
N VAL A 219 10.30 18.89 -10.79
CA VAL A 219 9.29 19.93 -11.01
C VAL A 219 8.20 19.44 -11.97
N GLY A 220 8.60 18.76 -13.06
CA GLY A 220 7.69 18.14 -14.02
C GLY A 220 6.75 17.11 -13.38
N GLY A 221 7.29 16.27 -12.50
CA GLY A 221 6.51 15.32 -11.71
C GLY A 221 5.49 16.01 -10.79
N HIS A 222 5.87 17.10 -10.13
CA HIS A 222 4.95 17.88 -9.28
C HIS A 222 3.86 18.61 -10.07
N ILE A 223 4.13 19.01 -11.32
CA ILE A 223 3.07 19.49 -12.23
C ILE A 223 2.04 18.39 -12.47
N TRP A 224 2.49 17.17 -12.79
CA TRP A 224 1.59 16.03 -12.99
C TRP A 224 0.81 15.68 -11.72
N VAL A 225 1.47 15.62 -10.55
CA VAL A 225 0.80 15.37 -9.27
C VAL A 225 -0.23 16.46 -8.97
N GLY A 226 0.12 17.73 -9.14
CA GLY A 226 -0.79 18.87 -8.95
C GLY A 226 -2.03 18.77 -9.82
N LEU A 227 -1.86 18.48 -11.11
CA LEU A 227 -2.97 18.27 -12.04
C LEU A 227 -3.84 17.07 -11.66
N LEU A 228 -3.24 15.91 -11.37
CA LEU A 228 -3.96 14.70 -11.00
C LEU A 228 -4.74 14.87 -9.70
N CYS A 229 -4.17 15.52 -8.70
CA CYS A 229 -4.84 15.83 -7.43
C CYS A 229 -6.03 16.77 -7.64
N MET A 230 -5.88 17.86 -8.41
CA MET A 230 -6.99 18.78 -8.67
C MET A 230 -8.10 18.12 -9.51
N LEU A 231 -7.75 17.44 -10.61
CA LEU A 231 -8.71 16.75 -11.46
C LEU A 231 -9.44 15.64 -10.70
N GLY A 232 -8.71 14.83 -9.93
CA GLY A 232 -9.27 13.81 -9.03
C GLY A 232 -10.16 14.44 -7.95
N GLY A 233 -9.76 15.59 -7.43
CA GLY A 233 -10.53 16.36 -6.46
C GLY A 233 -11.89 16.80 -7.00
N PHE A 234 -11.90 17.46 -8.17
CA PHE A 234 -13.15 17.83 -8.85
C PHE A 234 -13.99 16.60 -9.21
N TRP A 235 -13.37 15.51 -9.67
CA TRP A 235 -14.06 14.25 -9.94
C TRP A 235 -14.75 13.70 -8.70
N HIS A 236 -14.07 13.65 -7.55
CA HIS A 236 -14.63 13.13 -6.30
C HIS A 236 -15.75 14.01 -5.72
N ILE A 237 -15.71 15.32 -5.96
CA ILE A 237 -16.81 16.23 -5.62
C ILE A 237 -18.02 16.01 -6.53
N ALA A 238 -17.77 15.82 -7.84
CA ALA A 238 -18.83 15.73 -8.84
C ALA A 238 -19.46 14.32 -8.96
N THR A 239 -18.83 13.29 -8.39
CA THR A 239 -19.24 11.90 -8.55
C THR A 239 -19.49 11.19 -7.22
N LYS A 240 -20.13 10.03 -7.32
CA LYS A 240 -20.43 9.15 -6.19
C LYS A 240 -19.65 7.83 -6.35
N PRO A 241 -19.31 7.13 -5.26
CA PRO A 241 -18.63 5.84 -5.35
C PRO A 241 -19.37 4.89 -6.29
N LEU A 242 -18.67 4.31 -7.27
CA LEU A 242 -19.27 3.40 -8.24
C LEU A 242 -19.77 2.12 -7.55
N ALA A 243 -20.70 1.40 -8.19
CA ALA A 243 -21.34 0.23 -7.60
C ALA A 243 -20.35 -0.87 -7.19
N TRP A 244 -19.27 -1.07 -7.95
CA TRP A 244 -18.23 -2.04 -7.61
C TRP A 244 -17.45 -1.61 -6.35
N ALA A 245 -17.11 -0.32 -6.22
CA ALA A 245 -16.37 0.21 -5.08
C ALA A 245 -17.20 0.10 -3.79
N ARG A 246 -18.51 0.35 -3.88
CA ARG A 246 -19.45 0.14 -2.75
C ARG A 246 -19.56 -1.31 -2.29
N ARG A 247 -19.26 -2.29 -3.16
CA ARG A 247 -19.32 -3.72 -2.81
C ARG A 247 -18.04 -4.22 -2.14
N VAL A 248 -16.90 -3.59 -2.43
CA VAL A 248 -15.58 -4.08 -1.99
C VAL A 248 -15.06 -3.34 -0.76
N LEU A 249 -15.39 -2.05 -0.63
CA LEU A 249 -14.91 -1.19 0.45
C LEU A 249 -15.85 -1.19 1.65
N ILE A 250 -15.29 -0.92 2.82
CA ILE A 250 -16.04 -0.76 4.08
C ILE A 250 -16.17 0.74 4.35
N TYR A 251 -17.39 1.18 4.65
CA TYR A 251 -17.73 2.59 4.86
C TYR A 251 -17.94 2.83 6.36
N SER A 252 -16.83 3.07 7.07
CA SER A 252 -16.82 3.43 8.49
C SER A 252 -15.59 4.29 8.80
N GLY A 253 -15.65 5.10 9.87
CA GLY A 253 -14.52 5.93 10.29
C GLY A 253 -13.25 5.13 10.56
N GLU A 254 -13.38 3.95 11.19
CA GLU A 254 -12.22 3.07 11.44
C GLU A 254 -11.66 2.45 10.15
N ALA A 255 -12.49 2.12 9.17
CA ALA A 255 -12.02 1.65 7.86
C ALA A 255 -11.23 2.73 7.13
N TYR A 256 -11.74 3.96 7.09
CA TYR A 256 -11.05 5.09 6.46
C TYR A 256 -9.72 5.41 7.13
N LEU A 257 -9.69 5.42 8.46
CA LEU A 257 -8.46 5.52 9.23
C LEU A 257 -7.46 4.43 8.81
N SER A 258 -7.91 3.17 8.72
CA SER A 258 -7.04 2.06 8.33
C SER A 258 -6.44 2.24 6.93
N TYR A 259 -7.21 2.73 5.96
CA TYR A 259 -6.72 2.98 4.60
C TYR A 259 -5.62 4.04 4.60
N SER A 260 -5.83 5.13 5.33
CA SER A 260 -4.83 6.20 5.49
C SER A 260 -3.58 5.73 6.23
N LEU A 261 -3.69 4.90 7.26
CA LEU A 261 -2.53 4.32 7.95
C LEU A 261 -1.67 3.47 7.01
N GLY A 262 -2.31 2.67 6.14
CA GLY A 262 -1.59 1.87 5.14
C GLY A 262 -0.87 2.75 4.10
N ALA A 263 -1.51 3.82 3.66
CA ALA A 263 -0.90 4.79 2.75
C ALA A 263 0.28 5.53 3.39
N ILE A 264 0.16 5.96 4.65
CA ILE A 264 1.25 6.61 5.40
C ILE A 264 2.41 5.65 5.65
N ALA A 265 2.13 4.36 5.94
CA ALA A 265 3.18 3.36 6.05
C ALA A 265 4.00 3.23 4.75
N TYR A 266 3.32 3.13 3.60
CA TYR A 266 3.99 3.13 2.30
C TYR A 266 4.81 4.41 2.07
N MET A 267 4.24 5.59 2.33
CA MET A 267 4.95 6.87 2.19
C MET A 267 6.16 6.96 3.12
N GLY A 268 6.08 6.44 4.35
CA GLY A 268 7.20 6.40 5.29
C GLY A 268 8.32 5.47 4.86
N PHE A 269 8.00 4.27 4.36
CA PHE A 269 9.01 3.38 3.76
C PHE A 269 9.67 4.00 2.53
N LEU A 270 8.86 4.62 1.67
CA LEU A 270 9.37 5.31 0.49
C LEU A 270 10.26 6.49 0.90
N ALA A 271 9.86 7.32 1.87
CA ALA A 271 10.65 8.45 2.35
C ALA A 271 12.00 7.98 2.96
N ALA A 272 11.98 6.92 3.78
CA ALA A 272 13.18 6.32 4.34
C ALA A 272 14.14 5.81 3.25
N TYR A 273 13.59 5.17 2.21
CA TYR A 273 14.37 4.73 1.06
C TYR A 273 14.90 5.91 0.23
N PHE A 274 14.06 6.89 -0.07
CA PHE A 274 14.39 8.07 -0.88
C PHE A 274 15.53 8.86 -0.26
N VAL A 275 15.44 9.18 1.04
CA VAL A 275 16.51 9.87 1.76
C VAL A 275 17.74 8.99 1.88
N SER A 276 17.67 7.67 1.78
CA SER A 276 18.87 6.82 1.85
C SER A 276 19.68 6.80 0.56
N VAL A 277 19.04 6.94 -0.60
CA VAL A 277 19.68 6.68 -1.90
C VAL A 277 19.78 7.89 -2.83
N ASN A 278 18.88 8.88 -2.69
CA ASN A 278 18.84 10.02 -3.60
C ASN A 278 19.74 11.16 -3.11
N ASN A 279 20.53 11.74 -4.02
CA ASN A 279 21.38 12.91 -3.78
C ASN A 279 20.96 14.15 -4.57
N THR A 280 19.82 14.11 -5.27
CA THR A 280 19.27 15.26 -6.00
C THR A 280 18.37 16.10 -5.10
N VAL A 281 17.30 15.50 -4.54
CA VAL A 281 16.37 16.18 -3.63
C VAL A 281 16.77 16.05 -2.16
N TYR A 282 17.79 15.23 -1.88
CA TYR A 282 18.52 15.23 -0.61
C TYR A 282 20.03 15.44 -0.89
N PRO A 283 20.45 16.66 -1.27
CA PRO A 283 21.85 16.96 -1.60
C PRO A 283 22.83 16.54 -0.50
N GLU A 284 23.94 15.92 -0.87
CA GLU A 284 24.93 15.43 0.11
C GLU A 284 25.54 16.56 0.94
N VAL A 285 25.67 17.76 0.37
CA VAL A 285 26.12 18.96 1.08
C VAL A 285 25.23 19.32 2.27
N PHE A 286 23.94 18.96 2.24
CA PHE A 286 23.00 19.24 3.33
C PHE A 286 22.68 18.05 4.21
N TYR A 287 22.65 16.85 3.65
CA TYR A 287 22.17 15.66 4.36
C TYR A 287 23.28 14.67 4.72
N GLY A 288 24.49 14.88 4.18
CA GLY A 288 25.60 13.94 4.26
C GLY A 288 25.61 12.95 3.09
N PRO A 289 26.74 12.24 2.90
CA PRO A 289 26.93 11.33 1.77
C PRO A 289 25.88 10.21 1.71
N VAL A 290 25.53 9.78 0.50
CA VAL A 290 24.63 8.65 0.27
C VAL A 290 25.21 7.36 0.86
N GLY A 291 24.35 6.54 1.48
CA GLY A 291 24.75 5.25 2.07
C GLY A 291 25.53 5.34 3.39
N ILE A 292 25.80 6.55 3.90
CA ILE A 292 26.54 6.76 5.16
C ILE A 292 25.58 7.27 6.25
N ILE A 293 25.37 6.44 7.28
CA ILE A 293 24.54 6.78 8.45
C ILE A 293 25.34 7.53 9.50
N GLU A 294 26.59 7.11 9.73
CA GLU A 294 27.50 7.68 10.72
C GLU A 294 28.65 8.37 10.00
N THR A 295 28.87 9.64 10.32
CA THR A 295 29.96 10.46 9.80
C THR A 295 31.31 10.01 10.36
N SER A 296 32.41 10.44 9.75
CA SER A 296 33.78 10.11 10.20
C SER A 296 34.10 10.60 11.62
N THR A 297 33.32 11.54 12.15
CA THR A 297 33.44 12.10 13.51
C THR A 297 32.62 11.32 14.54
N GLY A 298 31.89 10.28 14.15
CA GLY A 298 31.02 9.48 15.03
C GLY A 298 29.61 10.07 15.22
N ASN A 299 29.28 11.16 14.52
CA ASN A 299 27.94 11.76 14.56
C ASN A 299 27.01 11.09 13.54
N ILE A 300 25.74 10.91 13.89
CA ILE A 300 24.72 10.43 12.95
C ILE A 300 24.32 11.58 12.02
N SER A 301 24.41 11.36 10.70
CA SER A 301 24.06 12.36 9.70
C SER A 301 22.56 12.67 9.70
N ALA A 302 22.17 13.84 9.17
CA ALA A 302 20.75 14.17 8.96
C ALA A 302 20.05 13.08 8.11
N ARG A 303 20.73 12.56 7.09
CA ARG A 303 20.28 11.41 6.29
C ARG A 303 20.00 10.18 7.15
N GLY A 304 20.93 9.81 8.03
CA GLY A 304 20.80 8.67 8.94
C GLY A 304 19.62 8.80 9.90
N TRP A 305 19.44 9.98 10.51
CA TRP A 305 18.29 10.25 11.38
C TRP A 305 16.95 10.13 10.64
N LEU A 306 16.84 10.77 9.47
CA LEU A 306 15.61 10.75 8.69
C LEU A 306 15.28 9.34 8.20
N ALA A 307 16.26 8.60 7.67
CA ALA A 307 16.06 7.25 7.17
C ALA A 307 15.54 6.30 8.28
N THR A 308 16.24 6.26 9.41
CA THR A 308 15.92 5.35 10.51
C THR A 308 14.58 5.70 11.18
N PHE A 309 14.34 6.99 11.43
CA PHE A 309 13.08 7.45 12.03
C PHE A 309 11.88 7.11 11.15
N HIS A 310 11.92 7.46 9.86
CA HIS A 310 10.79 7.21 8.96
C HIS A 310 10.55 5.71 8.75
N PHE A 311 11.60 4.89 8.74
CA PHE A 311 11.44 3.44 8.64
C PHE A 311 10.72 2.86 9.87
N VAL A 312 11.18 3.19 11.08
CA VAL A 312 10.55 2.71 12.33
C VAL A 312 9.11 3.20 12.42
N LEU A 313 8.86 4.47 12.09
CA LEU A 313 7.53 5.03 12.10
C LEU A 313 6.62 4.34 11.07
N ALA A 314 7.10 4.08 9.86
CA ALA A 314 6.36 3.35 8.83
C ALA A 314 5.94 1.94 9.29
N VAL A 315 6.81 1.21 9.99
CA VAL A 315 6.48 -0.09 10.58
C VAL A 315 5.35 0.03 11.61
N LEU A 316 5.40 1.04 12.48
CA LEU A 316 4.33 1.29 13.45
C LEU A 316 3.00 1.63 12.77
N PHE A 317 3.02 2.47 11.74
CA PHE A 317 1.84 2.78 10.93
C PHE A 317 1.29 1.54 10.20
N LEU A 318 2.16 0.64 9.74
CA LEU A 318 1.75 -0.62 9.13
C LEU A 318 1.04 -1.53 10.14
N PHE A 319 1.55 -1.65 11.36
CA PHE A 319 0.85 -2.37 12.42
C PHE A 319 -0.48 -1.72 12.79
N GLY A 320 -0.54 -0.38 12.82
CA GLY A 320 -1.79 0.36 12.98
C GLY A 320 -2.80 0.06 11.86
N HIS A 321 -2.35 0.02 10.60
CA HIS A 321 -3.18 -0.37 9.46
C HIS A 321 -3.76 -1.77 9.64
N ILE A 322 -2.91 -2.76 9.92
CA ILE A 322 -3.33 -4.16 10.09
C ILE A 322 -4.35 -4.26 11.24
N TRP A 323 -4.07 -3.63 12.37
CA TRP A 323 -4.94 -3.61 13.53
C TRP A 323 -6.33 -3.04 13.21
N HIS A 324 -6.39 -1.81 12.68
CA HIS A 324 -7.66 -1.14 12.40
C HIS A 324 -8.42 -1.76 11.23
N ALA A 325 -7.73 -2.26 10.20
CA ALA A 325 -8.37 -2.92 9.07
C ALA A 325 -9.03 -4.25 9.47
N ILE A 326 -8.37 -5.04 10.34
CA ILE A 326 -8.94 -6.27 10.90
C ILE A 326 -10.17 -5.93 11.75
N ARG A 327 -10.08 -4.88 12.59
CA ARG A 327 -11.22 -4.46 13.43
C ARG A 327 -12.41 -3.99 12.61
N ALA A 328 -12.20 -3.09 11.66
CA ALA A 328 -13.26 -2.59 10.78
C ALA A 328 -13.90 -3.71 9.95
N ARG A 329 -13.10 -4.67 9.45
CA ARG A 329 -13.62 -5.84 8.72
C ARG A 329 -14.38 -6.79 9.62
N GLY A 330 -13.89 -7.06 10.82
CA GLY A 330 -14.60 -7.87 11.80
C GLY A 330 -15.96 -7.26 12.13
N GLU A 331 -15.99 -5.98 12.48
CA GLU A 331 -17.25 -5.27 12.79
C GLU A 331 -18.23 -5.31 11.62
N ALA A 332 -17.76 -5.05 10.39
CA ALA A 332 -18.60 -5.13 9.18
C ALA A 332 -19.17 -6.55 8.93
N ALA A 333 -18.46 -7.59 9.39
CA ALA A 333 -18.93 -8.98 9.34
C ALA A 333 -19.82 -9.36 10.55
N GLY A 334 -20.11 -8.42 11.46
CA GLY A 334 -20.88 -8.63 12.68
C GLY A 334 -20.10 -9.25 13.83
N PHE A 335 -18.77 -9.10 13.84
CA PHE A 335 -17.87 -9.55 14.91
C PHE A 335 -17.67 -8.45 15.96
N ASP A 336 -17.79 -8.80 17.24
CA ASP A 336 -17.56 -7.88 18.36
C ASP A 336 -16.27 -8.27 19.12
N PHE A 337 -15.21 -7.47 18.94
CA PHE A 337 -13.93 -7.66 19.61
C PHE A 337 -14.00 -7.44 21.13
N GLN A 338 -15.00 -6.72 21.66
CA GLN A 338 -15.12 -6.42 23.09
C GLN A 338 -15.74 -7.57 23.89
N ARG A 339 -16.55 -8.41 23.25
CA ARG A 339 -17.17 -9.58 23.89
C ARG A 339 -16.22 -10.76 24.06
N GLY A 340 -14.98 -10.66 23.57
CA GLY A 340 -14.05 -11.78 23.61
C GLY A 340 -14.49 -12.95 22.72
N ASP A 341 -15.38 -12.72 21.75
CA ASP A 341 -15.84 -13.71 20.78
C ASP A 341 -14.75 -14.07 19.75
N THR A 342 -13.46 -14.07 20.13
CA THR A 342 -12.41 -14.67 19.30
C THR A 342 -12.41 -16.18 19.48
N VAL A 343 -13.30 -16.86 18.77
CA VAL A 343 -12.99 -18.04 17.95
C VAL A 343 -14.12 -18.10 16.94
N ILE A 344 -13.81 -17.92 15.65
CA ILE A 344 -14.47 -18.56 14.50
C ILE A 344 -15.95 -18.85 14.75
N LYS A 345 -16.88 -18.12 14.13
CA LYS A 345 -18.21 -18.71 13.90
C LYS A 345 -17.97 -20.00 13.14
N LEU A 346 -18.01 -21.09 13.89
CA LEU A 346 -18.02 -22.45 13.45
C LEU A 346 -19.24 -22.55 12.52
N ALA A 347 -19.01 -22.33 11.22
CA ALA A 347 -19.96 -22.71 10.20
C ALA A 347 -19.90 -24.25 10.08
N GLY A 348 -20.28 -24.94 11.15
CA GLY A 348 -20.12 -26.38 11.32
C GLY A 348 -19.78 -26.77 12.76
N SER A 349 -19.99 -28.02 13.12
CA SER A 349 -19.78 -28.53 14.49
C SER A 349 -18.29 -28.50 14.95
N PRO A 350 -17.97 -28.28 16.25
CA PRO A 350 -16.60 -28.26 16.80
C PRO A 350 -15.73 -29.49 16.46
N TYR A 351 -16.36 -30.58 16.02
CA TYR A 351 -15.69 -31.81 15.60
C TYR A 351 -15.04 -31.75 14.20
N THR A 352 -15.20 -30.66 13.43
CA THR A 352 -14.78 -30.61 12.01
C THR A 352 -13.40 -29.99 11.73
N GLY A 353 -12.65 -29.53 12.73
CA GLY A 353 -11.21 -29.28 12.62
C GLY A 353 -10.74 -28.33 11.49
N ASN A 354 -11.63 -27.50 10.93
CA ASN A 354 -11.29 -26.55 9.87
C ASN A 354 -11.41 -25.11 10.38
N LEU A 355 -10.29 -24.40 10.41
CA LEU A 355 -10.22 -22.99 10.81
C LEU A 355 -10.59 -22.10 9.63
N SER A 356 -11.71 -21.37 9.68
CA SER A 356 -12.00 -20.31 8.70
C SER A 356 -11.09 -19.11 8.93
N THR A 357 -10.12 -18.92 8.04
CA THR A 357 -9.17 -17.82 7.99
C THR A 357 -9.52 -16.85 6.86
N PRO A 358 -9.01 -15.60 6.91
CA PRO A 358 -9.14 -14.65 5.80
C PRO A 358 -8.58 -15.18 4.46
N VAL A 359 -7.77 -16.24 4.47
CA VAL A 359 -7.26 -16.88 3.27
C VAL A 359 -8.24 -17.93 2.74
N ASN A 360 -8.76 -18.85 3.56
CA ASN A 360 -9.60 -19.95 3.07
C ASN A 360 -11.12 -19.66 3.06
N SER A 361 -11.56 -18.51 3.62
CA SER A 361 -12.96 -18.10 3.68
C SER A 361 -13.25 -16.75 3.01
N SER A 362 -12.33 -16.23 2.20
CA SER A 362 -12.55 -14.99 1.44
C SER A 362 -13.35 -15.22 0.15
N ASP A 363 -14.05 -14.16 -0.28
CA ASP A 363 -14.75 -14.14 -1.57
C ASP A 363 -13.81 -14.37 -2.76
N PHE A 364 -12.56 -13.91 -2.66
CA PHE A 364 -11.54 -14.16 -3.68
C PHE A 364 -11.19 -15.65 -3.76
N THR A 365 -10.98 -16.31 -2.62
CA THR A 365 -10.70 -17.75 -2.59
C THR A 365 -11.89 -18.56 -3.08
N LEU A 366 -13.12 -18.19 -2.70
CA LEU A 366 -14.32 -18.82 -3.24
C LEU A 366 -14.47 -18.59 -4.74
N PHE A 367 -14.18 -17.39 -5.23
CA PHE A 367 -14.17 -17.07 -6.67
C PHE A 367 -13.13 -17.91 -7.42
N LEU A 368 -11.90 -17.97 -6.91
CA LEU A 368 -10.81 -18.75 -7.51
C LEU A 368 -11.18 -20.23 -7.55
N LEU A 369 -11.60 -20.79 -6.41
CA LEU A 369 -12.01 -22.19 -6.29
C LEU A 369 -13.16 -22.52 -7.24
N LYS A 370 -14.22 -21.69 -7.31
CA LYS A 370 -15.35 -21.90 -8.23
C LYS A 370 -14.93 -21.93 -9.71
N ASN A 371 -13.85 -21.23 -10.06
CA ASN A 371 -13.35 -21.17 -11.43
C ASN A 371 -12.28 -22.22 -11.76
N LEU A 372 -11.75 -22.94 -10.77
CA LEU A 372 -10.85 -24.06 -11.02
C LEU A 372 -11.58 -25.17 -11.80
N PRO A 373 -10.91 -25.82 -12.77
CA PRO A 373 -11.55 -26.84 -13.61
C PRO A 373 -12.21 -27.96 -12.80
N ILE A 374 -11.69 -28.32 -11.62
CA ILE A 374 -12.27 -29.38 -10.78
C ILE A 374 -13.65 -29.02 -10.20
N TYR A 375 -13.93 -27.72 -9.97
CA TYR A 375 -15.17 -27.23 -9.36
C TYR A 375 -16.10 -26.50 -10.34
N ARG A 376 -15.59 -26.07 -11.51
CA ARG A 376 -16.35 -25.31 -12.52
C ARG A 376 -17.61 -26.06 -12.95
N ALA A 377 -18.78 -25.42 -12.97
CA ALA A 377 -20.02 -26.06 -13.39
C ALA A 377 -20.00 -26.41 -14.89
N GLY A 378 -20.70 -27.49 -15.29
CA GLY A 378 -20.91 -27.85 -16.70
C GLY A 378 -19.78 -28.62 -17.40
N LEU A 379 -18.61 -28.83 -16.78
CA LEU A 379 -17.53 -29.65 -17.35
C LEU A 379 -17.73 -31.15 -17.07
N SER A 380 -17.49 -31.99 -18.07
CA SER A 380 -17.44 -33.44 -17.93
C SER A 380 -16.20 -33.90 -17.14
N PRO A 381 -16.22 -35.04 -16.43
CA PRO A 381 -15.05 -35.57 -15.73
C PRO A 381 -13.80 -35.67 -16.61
N LEU A 382 -13.99 -36.05 -17.88
CA LEU A 382 -12.92 -36.11 -18.88
C LEU A 382 -12.31 -34.74 -19.17
N ALA A 383 -13.12 -33.71 -19.46
CA ALA A 383 -12.63 -32.36 -19.74
C ALA A 383 -11.85 -31.78 -18.54
N ARG A 384 -12.34 -32.04 -17.32
CA ARG A 384 -11.65 -31.62 -16.08
C ARG A 384 -10.30 -32.29 -15.95
N GLY A 385 -10.25 -33.61 -16.14
CA GLY A 385 -9.01 -34.38 -16.07
C GLY A 385 -8.01 -33.88 -17.11
N LEU A 386 -8.46 -33.63 -18.34
CA LEU A 386 -7.62 -33.11 -19.42
C LEU A 386 -7.03 -31.73 -19.10
N GLU A 387 -7.86 -30.74 -18.73
CA GLU A 387 -7.39 -29.39 -18.38
C GLU A 387 -6.38 -29.41 -17.22
N ILE A 388 -6.69 -30.17 -16.18
CA ILE A 388 -5.85 -30.28 -14.99
C ILE A 388 -4.55 -31.00 -15.33
N GLY A 389 -4.64 -32.10 -16.07
CA GLY A 389 -3.48 -32.84 -16.57
C GLY A 389 -2.54 -31.92 -17.35
N MET A 390 -3.05 -31.24 -18.39
CA MET A 390 -2.26 -30.35 -19.25
C MET A 390 -1.49 -29.30 -18.45
N ALA A 391 -2.14 -28.65 -17.49
CA ALA A 391 -1.48 -27.67 -16.63
C ALA A 391 -0.35 -28.30 -15.79
N HIS A 392 -0.61 -29.45 -15.15
CA HIS A 392 0.41 -30.11 -14.33
C HIS A 392 1.61 -30.58 -15.18
N GLY A 393 1.34 -31.21 -16.32
CA GLY A 393 2.37 -31.61 -17.27
C GLY A 393 3.26 -30.46 -17.71
N TYR A 394 2.63 -29.33 -18.06
CA TYR A 394 3.34 -28.13 -18.52
C TYR A 394 4.29 -27.57 -17.46
N PHE A 395 3.82 -27.42 -16.22
CA PHE A 395 4.59 -26.75 -15.17
C PHE A 395 5.62 -27.65 -14.47
N ILE A 396 5.34 -28.96 -14.33
CA ILE A 396 6.22 -29.89 -13.59
C ILE A 396 7.55 -30.14 -14.32
N LEU A 397 7.58 -29.96 -15.63
CA LEU A 397 8.79 -30.14 -16.44
C LEU A 397 9.91 -29.16 -16.05
N GLY A 398 9.59 -27.90 -15.73
CA GLY A 398 10.58 -26.87 -15.39
C GLY A 398 11.47 -27.21 -14.18
N PRO A 399 10.89 -27.60 -13.02
CA PRO A 399 11.66 -28.06 -11.87
C PRO A 399 12.62 -29.22 -12.17
N PHE A 400 12.19 -30.23 -12.95
CA PHE A 400 13.06 -31.36 -13.30
C PHE A 400 14.24 -30.95 -14.19
N ILE A 401 14.03 -29.98 -15.09
CA ILE A 401 15.11 -29.46 -15.93
C ILE A 401 16.10 -28.63 -15.10
N LYS A 402 15.61 -27.75 -14.23
CA LYS A 402 16.46 -26.80 -13.49
C LYS A 402 17.16 -27.40 -12.27
N LEU A 403 16.52 -28.35 -11.60
CA LEU A 403 17.01 -28.92 -10.34
C LEU A 403 17.42 -30.39 -10.48
N GLY A 404 17.26 -30.97 -11.66
CA GLY A 404 17.63 -32.35 -11.94
C GLY A 404 19.15 -32.60 -11.87
N PRO A 405 19.55 -33.87 -11.67
CA PRO A 405 20.97 -34.25 -11.60
C PRO A 405 21.71 -34.06 -12.94
N LEU A 406 20.98 -34.03 -14.06
CA LEU A 406 21.53 -33.89 -15.42
C LEU A 406 21.21 -32.53 -16.05
N ARG A 407 20.90 -31.52 -15.23
CA ARG A 407 20.55 -30.14 -15.66
C ARG A 407 21.63 -29.45 -16.49
N ASP A 408 22.89 -29.84 -16.33
CA ASP A 408 24.06 -29.23 -16.99
C ASP A 408 24.46 -29.99 -18.26
N THR A 409 23.60 -30.89 -18.77
CA THR A 409 23.86 -31.69 -19.98
C THR A 409 23.00 -31.22 -21.15
N GLU A 410 23.44 -31.50 -22.38
CA GLU A 410 22.66 -31.22 -23.60
C GLU A 410 21.31 -31.95 -23.63
N GLN A 411 21.17 -33.02 -22.85
CA GLN A 411 19.96 -33.83 -22.76
C GLN A 411 19.02 -33.41 -21.63
N ALA A 412 19.30 -32.29 -20.93
CA ALA A 412 18.54 -31.85 -19.77
C ALA A 412 17.02 -31.75 -20.03
N ASN A 413 16.62 -31.23 -21.20
CA ASN A 413 15.21 -31.09 -21.58
C ASN A 413 14.53 -32.46 -21.76
N LEU A 414 15.19 -33.40 -22.43
CA LEU A 414 14.67 -34.75 -22.68
C LEU A 414 14.52 -35.54 -21.38
N ILE A 415 15.51 -35.44 -20.48
CA ILE A 415 15.50 -36.12 -19.19
C ILE A 415 14.45 -35.49 -18.25
N GLY A 416 14.28 -34.17 -18.34
CA GLY A 416 13.19 -33.45 -17.68
C GLY A 416 11.81 -33.93 -18.15
N LEU A 417 11.62 -34.12 -19.46
CA LEU A 417 10.40 -34.67 -20.02
C LEU A 417 10.10 -36.09 -19.50
N ILE A 418 11.09 -36.99 -19.54
CA ILE A 418 10.91 -38.37 -19.05
C ILE A 418 10.53 -38.35 -17.57
N SER A 419 11.23 -37.55 -16.75
CA SER A 419 10.97 -37.43 -15.31
C SER A 419 9.57 -36.87 -15.01
N ALA A 420 9.14 -35.85 -15.76
CA ALA A 420 7.80 -35.29 -15.64
C ALA A 420 6.73 -36.31 -16.03
N CYS A 421 6.89 -37.03 -17.15
CA CYS A 421 5.98 -38.09 -17.56
C CYS A 421 5.91 -39.22 -16.54
N THR A 422 7.04 -39.65 -15.96
CA THR A 422 7.06 -40.66 -14.90
C THR A 422 6.28 -40.18 -13.67
N LEU A 423 6.49 -38.93 -13.23
CA LEU A 423 5.73 -38.39 -12.10
C LEU A 423 4.23 -38.33 -12.37
N ILE A 424 3.82 -37.92 -13.58
CA ILE A 424 2.40 -37.91 -13.99
C ILE A 424 1.80 -39.32 -13.98
N VAL A 425 2.54 -40.34 -14.42
CA VAL A 425 2.09 -41.74 -14.33
C VAL A 425 1.90 -42.17 -12.87
N ILE A 426 2.86 -41.86 -11.99
CA ILE A 426 2.75 -42.16 -10.56
C ILE A 426 1.52 -41.46 -9.96
N MET A 427 1.34 -40.16 -10.24
CA MET A 427 0.17 -39.40 -9.78
C MET A 427 -1.14 -40.00 -10.31
N THR A 428 -1.17 -40.45 -11.56
CA THR A 428 -2.34 -41.11 -12.15
C THR A 428 -2.67 -42.41 -11.44
N ILE A 429 -1.67 -43.23 -11.11
CA ILE A 429 -1.85 -44.46 -10.34
C ILE A 429 -2.42 -44.13 -8.95
N CYS A 430 -1.87 -43.12 -8.27
CA CYS A 430 -2.39 -42.65 -6.98
C CYS A 430 -3.85 -42.19 -7.09
N LEU A 431 -4.21 -41.41 -8.12
CA LEU A 431 -5.58 -40.98 -8.39
C LEU A 431 -6.51 -42.17 -8.65
N SER A 432 -6.02 -43.20 -9.35
CA SER A 432 -6.78 -44.41 -9.68
C SER A 432 -7.04 -45.26 -8.43
N ILE A 433 -6.03 -45.40 -7.55
CA ILE A 433 -6.16 -46.06 -6.24
C ILE A 433 -7.17 -45.30 -5.38
N TYR A 434 -7.05 -43.97 -5.30
CA TYR A 434 -7.98 -43.13 -4.53
C TYR A 434 -9.43 -43.31 -5.02
N GLY A 435 -9.67 -43.25 -6.33
CA GLY A 435 -11.01 -43.43 -6.88
C GLY A 435 -11.59 -44.82 -6.59
N THR A 436 -10.75 -45.85 -6.73
CA THR A 436 -11.15 -47.24 -6.47
C THR A 436 -11.50 -47.46 -5.01
N VAL A 437 -10.79 -46.84 -4.06
CA VAL A 437 -11.04 -46.97 -2.62
C VAL A 437 -12.20 -46.10 -2.17
N SER A 438 -12.28 -44.86 -2.68
CA SER A 438 -13.24 -43.85 -2.20
C SER A 438 -14.64 -44.03 -2.75
N PHE A 439 -14.78 -44.63 -3.95
CA PHE A 439 -16.06 -44.74 -4.65
C PHE A 439 -16.53 -46.18 -4.87
N LYS A 440 -15.82 -47.20 -4.36
CA LYS A 440 -16.29 -48.60 -4.44
C LYS A 440 -17.59 -48.76 -3.66
N LYS A 441 -18.56 -49.43 -4.29
CA LYS A 441 -19.85 -49.83 -3.70
C LYS A 441 -19.65 -50.74 -2.49
N GLU A 442 -19.57 -50.16 -1.30
CA GLU A 442 -20.13 -50.73 -0.06
C GLU A 442 -20.16 -49.63 1.02
N LEU A 443 -21.39 -49.28 1.45
CA LEU A 443 -21.71 -48.38 2.56
C LEU A 443 -21.11 -46.96 2.53
N SER A 444 -21.69 -46.07 1.71
CA SER A 444 -21.79 -44.66 2.09
C SER A 444 -23.25 -44.35 2.42
N LYS A 445 -23.66 -44.66 3.66
CA LYS A 445 -24.73 -43.87 4.28
C LYS A 445 -24.26 -42.44 4.29
N ASP A 446 -25.10 -41.50 3.86
CA ASP A 446 -24.86 -40.05 3.86
C ASP A 446 -23.87 -39.62 4.95
N ARG A 447 -22.59 -39.57 4.59
CA ARG A 447 -21.63 -38.79 5.38
C ARG A 447 -21.98 -37.36 5.06
N LEU A 448 -22.75 -36.75 5.96
CA LEU A 448 -22.98 -35.32 5.98
C LEU A 448 -21.63 -34.62 5.83
N THR A 449 -21.40 -34.10 4.63
CA THR A 449 -20.20 -33.36 4.28
C THR A 449 -20.44 -31.95 4.78
N TYR A 450 -20.16 -31.74 6.07
CA TYR A 450 -20.20 -30.42 6.69
C TYR A 450 -18.91 -29.64 6.37
N SER A 451 -18.66 -29.37 5.09
CA SER A 451 -17.73 -28.34 4.67
C SER A 451 -18.52 -27.23 4.02
N THR A 452 -18.66 -26.11 4.74
CA THR A 452 -19.37 -24.91 4.28
C THR A 452 -18.46 -23.96 3.48
N SER A 453 -17.17 -24.30 3.33
CA SER A 453 -16.16 -23.39 2.76
C SER A 453 -15.48 -23.86 1.47
N VAL A 454 -15.62 -25.13 1.07
CA VAL A 454 -15.09 -25.66 -0.19
C VAL A 454 -16.26 -26.01 -1.10
N PRO A 455 -16.27 -25.59 -2.39
CA PRO A 455 -17.29 -26.04 -3.33
C PRO A 455 -17.31 -27.58 -3.34
N ASN A 456 -18.48 -28.18 -3.12
CA ASN A 456 -18.59 -29.63 -3.24
C ASN A 456 -18.16 -30.05 -4.66
N VAL A 457 -17.29 -31.05 -4.74
CA VAL A 457 -16.92 -31.65 -6.02
C VAL A 457 -18.20 -32.13 -6.70
N PRO A 458 -18.40 -31.88 -8.01
CA PRO A 458 -19.60 -32.29 -8.72
C PRO A 458 -19.89 -33.79 -8.57
N ASP A 459 -21.17 -34.15 -8.47
CA ASP A 459 -21.59 -35.55 -8.25
C ASP A 459 -21.11 -36.49 -9.37
N SER A 460 -20.90 -35.97 -10.58
CA SER A 460 -20.30 -36.71 -11.70
C SER A 460 -18.91 -37.28 -11.39
N LEU A 461 -18.14 -36.68 -10.46
CA LEU A 461 -16.83 -37.15 -10.03
C LEU A 461 -16.88 -38.07 -8.80
N LYS A 462 -18.05 -38.21 -8.14
CA LYS A 462 -18.23 -39.07 -6.97
C LYS A 462 -18.59 -40.51 -7.32
N THR A 463 -18.38 -40.89 -8.58
CA THR A 463 -18.65 -42.24 -9.10
C THR A 463 -17.33 -42.87 -9.55
N VAL A 464 -17.24 -44.20 -9.47
CA VAL A 464 -16.07 -44.93 -9.96
C VAL A 464 -15.80 -44.60 -11.44
N ASP A 465 -16.85 -44.59 -12.25
CA ASP A 465 -16.74 -44.33 -13.70
C ASP A 465 -16.29 -42.91 -13.99
N GLY A 466 -16.89 -41.91 -13.32
CA GLY A 466 -16.51 -40.51 -13.51
C GLY A 466 -15.09 -40.21 -13.03
N TRP A 467 -14.67 -40.78 -11.90
CA TRP A 467 -13.30 -40.63 -11.41
C TRP A 467 -12.27 -41.37 -12.26
N SER A 468 -12.64 -42.51 -12.85
CA SER A 468 -11.82 -43.23 -13.81
C SER A 468 -11.60 -42.42 -15.08
N GLN A 469 -12.67 -41.83 -15.64
CA GLN A 469 -12.58 -40.93 -16.80
C GLN A 469 -11.70 -39.71 -16.50
N PHE A 470 -11.84 -39.12 -15.31
CA PHE A 470 -10.99 -38.02 -14.85
C PHE A 470 -9.52 -38.42 -14.77
N SER A 471 -9.21 -39.53 -14.11
CA SER A 471 -7.83 -40.01 -13.94
C SER A 471 -7.18 -40.35 -15.29
N GLY A 472 -7.92 -41.00 -16.19
CA GLY A 472 -7.45 -41.29 -17.54
C GLY A 472 -7.17 -40.04 -18.36
N ALA A 473 -8.06 -39.05 -18.29
CA ALA A 473 -7.85 -37.78 -18.98
C ALA A 473 -6.73 -36.93 -18.36
N PHE A 474 -6.50 -37.03 -17.04
CA PHE A 474 -5.36 -36.42 -16.36
C PHE A 474 -4.03 -36.97 -16.88
N LEU A 475 -3.92 -38.28 -17.10
CA LEU A 475 -2.73 -38.88 -17.70
C LEU A 475 -2.48 -38.35 -19.11
N VAL A 476 -3.50 -38.39 -19.97
CA VAL A 476 -3.39 -37.93 -21.36
C VAL A 476 -3.04 -36.44 -21.40
N GLY A 477 -3.74 -35.62 -20.63
CA GLY A 477 -3.46 -34.19 -20.51
C GLY A 477 -2.06 -33.92 -19.96
N GLY A 478 -1.65 -34.63 -18.91
CA GLY A 478 -0.35 -34.44 -18.26
C GLY A 478 0.84 -34.81 -19.14
N VAL A 479 0.76 -35.94 -19.84
CA VAL A 479 1.78 -36.31 -20.82
C VAL A 479 1.79 -35.32 -21.99
N GLY A 480 0.61 -34.93 -22.51
CA GLY A 480 0.50 -33.95 -23.58
C GLY A 480 1.05 -32.56 -23.20
N GLY A 481 0.76 -32.07 -22.00
CA GLY A 481 1.27 -30.80 -21.48
C GLY A 481 2.77 -30.81 -21.27
N ALA A 482 3.34 -31.93 -20.79
CA ALA A 482 4.78 -32.09 -20.64
C ALA A 482 5.49 -32.11 -21.99
N ILE A 483 4.96 -32.85 -22.98
CA ILE A 483 5.49 -32.86 -24.35
C ILE A 483 5.43 -31.46 -24.97
N PHE A 484 4.32 -30.75 -24.79
CA PHE A 484 4.18 -29.39 -25.30
C PHE A 484 5.21 -28.43 -24.69
N ALA A 485 5.41 -28.48 -23.37
CA ALA A 485 6.43 -27.68 -22.69
C ALA A 485 7.85 -28.03 -23.16
N TYR A 486 8.14 -29.33 -23.34
CA TYR A 486 9.40 -29.79 -23.90
C TYR A 486 9.65 -29.20 -25.31
N LEU A 487 8.68 -29.31 -26.21
CA LEU A 487 8.80 -28.79 -27.58
C LEU A 487 9.01 -27.27 -27.61
N LEU A 488 8.37 -26.52 -26.71
CA LEU A 488 8.59 -25.08 -26.59
C LEU A 488 10.01 -24.74 -26.16
N LEU A 489 10.57 -25.48 -25.20
CA LEU A 489 11.94 -25.26 -24.73
C LEU A 489 12.98 -25.68 -25.77
N ASP A 490 12.75 -26.79 -26.47
CA ASP A 490 13.64 -27.31 -27.50
C ASP A 490 13.67 -26.40 -28.75
N ASN A 491 12.56 -25.72 -29.05
CA ASN A 491 12.43 -24.81 -30.17
C ASN A 491 12.49 -23.33 -29.76
N LEU A 492 12.92 -23.02 -28.54
CA LEU A 492 12.87 -21.66 -27.98
C LEU A 492 13.63 -20.65 -28.84
N GLY A 493 14.78 -21.03 -29.40
CA GLY A 493 15.57 -20.19 -30.30
C GLY A 493 14.81 -19.80 -31.57
N VAL A 494 14.11 -20.74 -32.20
CA VAL A 494 13.27 -20.48 -33.39
C VAL A 494 12.10 -19.58 -33.04
N LEU A 495 11.44 -19.84 -31.90
CA LEU A 495 10.32 -19.03 -31.42
C LEU A 495 10.74 -17.59 -31.09
N GLN A 496 11.93 -17.40 -30.53
CA GLN A 496 12.49 -16.06 -30.27
C GLN A 496 12.81 -15.29 -31.56
N THR A 497 13.34 -15.96 -32.58
CA THR A 497 13.59 -15.35 -33.90
C THR A 497 12.30 -14.91 -34.57
N ILE A 498 11.24 -15.73 -34.48
CA ILE A 498 9.90 -15.38 -34.97
C ILE A 498 9.32 -14.19 -34.18
N ALA A 499 9.37 -14.23 -32.84
CA ALA A 499 8.80 -13.20 -31.99
C ALA A 499 9.52 -11.84 -32.09
N THR A 500 10.80 -11.84 -32.43
CA THR A 500 11.60 -10.61 -32.61
C THR A 500 11.59 -10.07 -34.04
N GLY A 501 10.86 -10.71 -34.96
CA GLY A 501 10.74 -10.27 -36.35
C GLY A 501 12.04 -10.37 -37.15
N LYS A 502 12.99 -11.21 -36.73
CA LYS A 502 14.29 -11.42 -37.38
C LYS A 502 14.29 -12.61 -38.36
N ILE A 503 13.15 -12.86 -39.01
CA ILE A 503 13.00 -13.90 -40.04
C ILE A 503 13.57 -13.39 -41.35
#